data_AF-A0A094I6M8-F1
#
_entry.id   AF-A0A094I6M8-F1
#
_cell.length_a   1.000
_cell.length_b   1.000
_cell.length_c   1.000
_cell.angle_alpha   90.00
_cell.angle_beta   90.00
_cell.angle_gamma   90.00
#
_symmetry.space_group_name_H-M   'P 1'
#
loop_
_entity.id
_entity.type
_entity.pdbx_description
1 polymer ?
#
loop_
_entity_poly.entity_id
_entity_poly.type
_entity_poly.pdbx_seq_one_letter_code
_entity_poly.pdbx_strand_id
1 'polypeptide(L)'
;MGYKRAISKADSEEDIQKAITSWKNSQFRSLRATAIHFQVPLQTLRDRMAGRKAKAQAHEEAQLLSNAEEKTLVRWITRLTSTGFPATPALVVETAEEIRRGRVKLASSQNTPPTQLPPIGHEWLYRFLNRYPTLKGTYSRQLESTRHKEATYEKISRWFSVFRTQFDEQNYELENIYNVDETGFAVGTTQSTRIIVDSTQKSSWKVTPRKQEWITAIEMDSREHTC
;
A
#
# COMPACT_ATOMS: atom_id res chain seq x y z
N MET A 1 -4.07 8.15 42.27
CA MET A 1 -2.75 8.36 41.65
C MET A 1 -2.57 7.35 40.53
N GLY A 2 -2.66 7.80 39.28
CA GLY A 2 -2.50 6.93 38.11
C GLY A 2 -1.03 6.77 37.77
N TYR A 3 -0.50 5.55 37.88
CA TYR A 3 0.84 5.24 37.39
C TYR A 3 0.81 5.28 35.86
N LYS A 4 1.38 6.34 35.28
CA LYS A 4 1.71 6.38 33.84
C LYS A 4 2.76 5.30 33.61
N ARG A 5 2.32 4.15 33.10
CA ARG A 5 3.21 3.08 32.62
C ARG A 5 4.03 3.69 31.50
N ALA A 6 5.36 3.77 31.67
CA ALA A 6 6.27 4.17 30.62
C ALA A 6 5.93 3.35 29.36
N ILE A 7 5.75 4.03 28.23
CA ILE A 7 5.50 3.37 26.94
C ILE A 7 6.76 2.59 26.62
N SER A 8 6.80 1.31 27.02
CA SER A 8 7.87 0.41 26.63
C SER A 8 7.82 0.29 25.12
N LYS A 9 8.99 0.35 24.48
CA LYS A 9 9.17 -0.02 23.08
C LYS A 9 8.36 -1.29 22.82
N ALA A 10 7.45 -1.26 21.84
CA ALA A 10 6.65 -2.44 21.53
C ALA A 10 7.62 -3.57 21.15
N ASP A 11 7.66 -4.64 21.95
CA ASP A 11 8.50 -5.81 21.68
C ASP A 11 8.15 -6.31 20.28
N SER A 12 9.07 -6.17 19.33
CA SER A 12 8.83 -6.70 17.99
C SER A 12 8.91 -8.22 18.06
N GLU A 13 8.00 -8.91 17.38
CA GLU A 13 8.02 -10.39 17.30
C GLU A 13 9.38 -10.90 16.79
N GLU A 14 10.03 -10.10 15.94
CA GLU A 14 11.36 -10.38 15.42
C GLU A 14 12.43 -10.42 16.51
N ASP A 15 12.40 -9.50 17.47
CA ASP A 15 13.36 -9.46 18.57
C ASP A 15 13.17 -10.66 19.52
N ILE A 16 11.93 -11.06 19.76
CA ILE A 16 11.60 -12.27 20.53
C ILE A 16 12.16 -13.50 19.80
N GLN A 17 11.98 -13.59 18.48
CA GLN A 17 12.45 -14.75 17.72
C GLN A 17 13.98 -14.80 17.63
N LYS A 18 14.65 -13.65 17.46
CA LYS A 18 16.11 -13.53 17.55
C LYS A 18 16.63 -13.94 18.94
N ALA A 19 15.93 -13.55 20.01
CA ALA A 19 16.28 -13.98 21.37
C ALA A 19 16.18 -15.50 21.53
N ILE A 20 15.13 -16.14 20.99
CA ILE A 20 14.97 -17.59 21.03
C ILE A 20 16.07 -18.30 20.23
N THR A 21 16.42 -17.83 19.03
CA THR A 21 17.47 -18.45 18.21
C THR A 21 18.84 -18.30 18.88
N SER A 22 19.19 -17.12 19.37
CA SER A 22 20.43 -16.89 20.10
C SER A 22 20.54 -17.71 21.39
N TRP A 23 19.42 -17.91 22.10
CA TRP A 23 19.37 -18.80 23.26
C TRP A 23 19.61 -20.26 22.88
N LYS A 24 18.94 -20.75 21.83
CA LYS A 24 19.14 -22.12 21.32
C LYS A 24 20.58 -22.36 20.83
N ASN A 25 21.19 -21.32 20.26
CA ASN A 25 22.59 -21.35 19.83
C ASN A 25 23.59 -21.18 20.98
N SER A 26 23.13 -21.20 22.24
CA SER A 26 23.96 -21.07 23.45
C SER A 26 24.86 -19.83 23.48
N GLN A 27 24.44 -18.73 22.84
CA GLN A 27 25.23 -17.50 22.74
C GLN A 27 25.27 -16.70 24.05
N PHE A 28 24.39 -17.02 25.01
CA PHE A 28 24.24 -16.29 26.27
C PHE A 28 24.25 -17.25 27.46
N ARG A 29 24.81 -16.79 28.59
CA ARG A 29 24.97 -17.59 29.81
C ARG A 29 23.66 -17.88 30.56
N SER A 30 22.62 -17.09 30.34
CA SER A 30 21.32 -17.29 30.97
C SER A 30 20.19 -16.69 30.14
N LEU A 31 18.98 -17.23 30.31
CA LEU A 31 17.78 -16.72 29.64
C LEU A 31 17.51 -15.24 29.98
N ARG A 32 17.86 -14.84 31.22
CA ARG A 32 17.75 -13.45 31.68
C ARG A 32 18.75 -12.53 30.97
N ALA A 33 19.97 -13.01 30.73
CA ALA A 33 20.96 -12.26 29.95
C ALA A 33 20.51 -12.06 28.50
N THR A 34 19.94 -13.10 27.87
CA THR A 34 19.35 -13.00 26.53
C THR A 34 18.21 -11.99 26.50
N ALA A 35 17.28 -12.08 27.45
CA ALA A 35 16.13 -11.17 27.55
C ALA A 35 16.57 -9.70 27.68
N ILE A 36 17.57 -9.43 28.53
CA ILE A 36 18.13 -8.08 28.70
C ILE A 36 18.80 -7.60 27.40
N HIS A 37 19.60 -8.45 26.75
CA HIS A 37 20.31 -8.10 25.52
C HIS A 37 19.37 -7.70 24.38
N PHE A 38 18.30 -8.47 24.18
CA PHE A 38 17.29 -8.19 23.15
C PHE A 38 16.19 -7.22 23.61
N GLN A 39 16.27 -6.68 24.83
CA GLN A 39 15.27 -5.80 25.42
C GLN A 39 13.85 -6.39 25.50
N VAL A 40 13.73 -7.72 25.57
CA VAL A 40 12.45 -8.43 25.65
C VAL A 40 12.16 -8.82 27.11
N PRO A 41 10.92 -8.70 27.61
CA PRO A 41 10.55 -9.20 28.94
C PRO A 41 10.83 -10.70 29.09
N LEU A 42 11.48 -11.08 30.20
CA LEU A 42 11.82 -12.48 30.49
C LEU A 42 10.60 -13.40 30.46
N GLN A 43 9.45 -12.91 30.94
CA GLN A 43 8.22 -13.68 30.96
C GLN A 43 7.72 -13.99 29.54
N THR A 44 7.72 -12.99 28.65
CA THR A 44 7.36 -13.17 27.24
C THR A 44 8.25 -14.21 26.57
N LEU A 45 9.56 -14.15 26.80
CA LEU A 45 10.52 -15.12 26.26
C LEU A 45 10.27 -16.54 26.79
N ARG A 46 10.03 -16.70 28.09
CA ARG A 46 9.67 -18.00 28.71
C ARG A 46 8.37 -18.55 28.14
N ASP A 47 7.35 -17.72 28.05
CA ASP A 47 6.03 -18.10 27.55
C ASP A 47 6.11 -18.57 26.09
N ARG A 48 6.95 -17.93 25.27
CA ARG A 48 7.22 -18.37 23.89
C ARG A 48 7.97 -19.68 23.82
N MET A 49 8.96 -19.90 24.68
CA MET A 49 9.64 -21.19 24.75
C MET A 49 8.72 -22.32 25.23
N ALA A 50 7.74 -22.00 26.07
CA ALA A 50 6.69 -22.93 26.50
C ALA A 50 5.59 -23.17 25.45
N GLY A 51 5.71 -22.57 24.26
CA GLY A 51 4.81 -22.81 23.12
C GLY A 51 3.62 -21.87 23.01
N ARG A 52 3.52 -20.79 23.80
CA ARG A 52 2.49 -19.77 23.55
C ARG A 52 2.74 -19.12 22.19
N LYS A 53 1.69 -19.10 21.35
CA LYS A 53 1.69 -18.43 20.05
C LYS A 53 1.69 -16.91 20.21
N ALA A 54 2.09 -16.19 19.16
CA ALA A 54 2.00 -14.74 19.15
C ALA A 54 0.57 -14.27 19.25
N LYS A 55 0.33 -13.08 19.79
CA LYS A 55 -1.02 -12.51 19.83
C LYS A 55 -1.66 -12.50 18.43
N ALA A 56 -0.87 -12.18 17.40
CA ALA A 56 -1.30 -12.22 16.00
C ALA A 56 -1.60 -13.64 15.48
N GLN A 57 -0.90 -14.66 15.98
CA GLN A 57 -1.09 -16.07 15.61
C GLN A 57 -2.16 -16.76 16.44
N ALA A 58 -2.39 -16.33 17.68
CA ALA A 58 -3.36 -16.91 18.59
C ALA A 58 -4.81 -16.67 18.10
N HIS A 59 -5.03 -15.62 17.30
CA HIS A 59 -6.33 -15.33 16.70
C HIS A 59 -6.46 -15.85 15.26
N GLU A 60 -5.48 -16.60 14.74
CA GLU A 60 -5.49 -17.11 13.37
C GLU A 60 -6.72 -17.98 13.08
N GLU A 61 -7.16 -18.78 14.07
CA GLU A 61 -8.34 -19.65 13.94
C GLU A 61 -9.65 -18.87 13.81
N ALA A 62 -9.70 -17.63 14.28
CA ALA A 62 -10.84 -16.73 14.17
C ALA A 62 -10.74 -15.78 12.96
N GLN A 63 -9.62 -15.78 12.23
CA GLN A 63 -9.44 -14.96 11.05
C GLN A 63 -10.10 -15.59 9.82
N LEU A 64 -10.57 -14.72 8.92
CA LEU A 64 -11.22 -15.12 7.68
C LEU A 64 -10.24 -15.85 6.73
N LEU A 65 -9.02 -15.32 6.66
CA LEU A 65 -7.86 -15.85 5.95
C LEU A 65 -6.79 -16.17 6.99
N SER A 66 -6.07 -17.27 6.80
CA SER A 66 -4.90 -17.62 7.60
C SER A 66 -3.79 -16.59 7.42
N ASN A 67 -2.84 -16.55 8.36
CA ASN A 67 -1.69 -15.64 8.26
C ASN A 67 -0.87 -15.90 6.99
N ALA A 68 -0.81 -17.14 6.52
CA ALA A 68 -0.10 -17.51 5.29
C ALA A 68 -0.82 -17.00 4.02
N GLU A 69 -2.14 -17.08 4.00
CA GLU A 69 -2.98 -16.55 2.91
C GLU A 69 -2.93 -15.02 2.87
N GLU A 70 -3.07 -14.36 4.02
CA GLU A 70 -2.95 -12.90 4.11
C GLU A 70 -1.57 -12.43 3.64
N LYS A 71 -0.48 -13.10 4.03
CA LYS A 71 0.87 -12.81 3.52
C LYS A 71 0.98 -12.98 2.01
N THR A 72 0.28 -13.95 1.43
CA THR A 72 0.25 -14.15 -0.03
C THR A 72 -0.46 -13.00 -0.72
N LEU A 73 -1.59 -12.55 -0.17
CA LEU A 73 -2.32 -11.39 -0.65
C LEU A 73 -1.48 -10.12 -0.56
N VAL A 74 -0.75 -9.90 0.53
CA VAL A 74 0.19 -8.77 0.69
C VAL A 74 1.26 -8.80 -0.40
N ARG A 75 1.92 -9.94 -0.62
CA ARG A 75 2.94 -10.07 -1.69
C ARG A 75 2.36 -9.75 -3.07
N TRP A 76 1.13 -10.19 -3.33
CA TRP A 76 0.43 -9.92 -4.59
C TRP A 76 0.13 -8.42 -4.76
N ILE A 77 -0.36 -7.73 -3.72
CA ILE A 77 -0.58 -6.27 -3.72
C ILE A 77 0.73 -5.51 -3.94
N THR A 78 1.81 -5.89 -3.23
CA THR A 78 3.13 -5.26 -3.41
C THR A 78 3.64 -5.43 -4.84
N ARG A 79 3.49 -6.62 -5.44
CA ARG A 79 3.86 -6.87 -6.84
C ARG A 79 3.05 -6.00 -7.80
N LEU A 80 1.74 -5.92 -7.63
CA LEU A 80 0.87 -5.05 -8.44
C LEU A 80 1.26 -3.58 -8.37
N THR A 81 1.61 -3.13 -7.17
CA THR A 81 2.10 -1.76 -6.95
C THR A 81 3.42 -1.54 -7.70
N SER A 82 4.35 -2.50 -7.64
CA SER A 82 5.65 -2.39 -8.32
C SER A 82 5.52 -2.37 -9.85
N THR A 83 4.48 -2.97 -10.41
CA THR A 83 4.23 -2.98 -11.86
C THR A 83 3.41 -1.77 -12.34
N GLY A 84 3.06 -0.82 -11.46
CA GLY A 84 2.28 0.38 -11.83
C GLY A 84 0.78 0.14 -11.99
N PHE A 85 0.27 -1.01 -11.53
CA PHE A 85 -1.15 -1.39 -11.58
C PHE A 85 -1.67 -1.67 -10.16
N PRO A 86 -1.73 -0.65 -9.29
CA PRO A 86 -2.11 -0.85 -7.90
C PRO A 86 -3.56 -1.34 -7.77
N ALA A 87 -3.79 -2.26 -6.82
CA ALA A 87 -5.08 -2.89 -6.63
C ALA A 87 -6.11 -1.92 -6.03
N THR A 88 -7.36 -2.03 -6.45
CA THR A 88 -8.48 -1.32 -5.80
C THR A 88 -8.97 -2.08 -4.56
N PRO A 89 -9.60 -1.41 -3.58
CA PRO A 89 -10.25 -2.06 -2.45
C PRO A 89 -11.18 -3.22 -2.83
N ALA A 90 -12.00 -3.03 -3.88
CA ALA A 90 -12.92 -4.04 -4.37
C ALA A 90 -12.17 -5.29 -4.88
N LEU A 91 -11.11 -5.08 -5.67
CA LEU A 91 -10.30 -6.17 -6.20
C LEU A 91 -9.58 -6.96 -5.09
N VAL A 92 -9.14 -6.28 -4.03
CA VAL A 92 -8.52 -6.95 -2.87
C VAL A 92 -9.53 -7.82 -2.12
N VAL A 93 -10.77 -7.35 -1.97
CA VAL A 93 -11.84 -8.17 -1.35
C VAL A 93 -12.22 -9.35 -2.24
N GLU A 94 -12.30 -9.16 -3.56
CA GLU A 94 -12.61 -10.22 -4.53
C GLU A 94 -11.52 -11.31 -4.54
N THR A 95 -10.26 -10.92 -4.53
CA THR A 95 -9.13 -11.87 -4.48
C THR A 95 -9.06 -12.60 -3.13
N ALA A 96 -9.39 -11.92 -2.02
CA ALA A 96 -9.53 -12.56 -0.73
C ALA A 96 -10.66 -13.62 -0.72
N GLU A 97 -11.79 -13.33 -1.36
CA GLU A 97 -12.88 -14.29 -1.56
C GLU A 97 -12.45 -15.50 -2.40
N GLU A 98 -11.70 -15.28 -3.48
CA GLU A 98 -11.17 -16.35 -4.33
C GLU A 98 -10.23 -17.29 -3.55
N ILE A 99 -9.33 -16.74 -2.73
CA ILE A 99 -8.46 -17.56 -1.87
C ILE A 99 -9.30 -18.41 -0.91
N ARG A 100 -10.33 -17.82 -0.30
CA ARG A 100 -11.23 -18.52 0.62
C ARG A 100 -12.01 -19.63 -0.07
N ARG A 101 -12.53 -19.38 -1.28
CA ARG A 101 -13.19 -20.39 -2.12
C ARG A 101 -12.24 -21.53 -2.49
N GLY A 102 -11.00 -21.19 -2.88
CA GLY A 102 -9.97 -22.16 -3.20
C GLY A 102 -9.64 -23.10 -2.03
N ARG A 103 -9.49 -22.55 -0.82
CA ARG A 103 -9.27 -23.34 0.41
C ARG A 103 -10.41 -24.32 0.67
N VAL A 104 -11.66 -23.88 0.55
CA VAL A 104 -12.83 -24.75 0.74
C VAL A 104 -12.85 -25.85 -0.32
N LYS A 105 -12.62 -25.54 -1.60
CA LYS A 105 -12.57 -26.55 -2.67
C LYS A 105 -11.50 -27.62 -2.42
N LEU A 106 -10.33 -27.24 -1.91
CA LEU A 106 -9.24 -28.17 -1.59
C LEU A 106 -9.53 -29.02 -0.35
N ALA A 107 -10.23 -28.46 0.65
CA ALA A 107 -10.63 -29.18 1.86
C ALA A 107 -11.83 -30.13 1.60
N SER A 108 -12.72 -29.77 0.67
CA SER A 108 -13.87 -30.57 0.25
C SER A 108 -13.45 -31.62 -0.78
N SER A 109 -12.70 -32.63 -0.36
CA SER A 109 -12.43 -33.85 -1.16
C SER A 109 -13.65 -34.76 -1.33
N GLN A 110 -14.82 -34.40 -0.81
CA GLN A 110 -16.06 -35.17 -0.95
C GLN A 110 -17.22 -34.27 -1.35
N ASN A 111 -18.10 -34.81 -2.20
CA ASN A 111 -19.36 -34.27 -2.74
C ASN A 111 -20.25 -33.56 -1.70
N THR A 112 -19.79 -32.44 -1.17
CA THR A 112 -20.56 -31.54 -0.31
C THR A 112 -20.90 -30.32 -1.14
N PRO A 113 -22.19 -29.95 -1.25
CA PRO A 113 -22.58 -28.74 -1.95
C PRO A 113 -21.82 -27.55 -1.33
N PRO A 114 -21.44 -26.54 -2.13
CA PRO A 114 -20.68 -25.41 -1.62
C PRO A 114 -21.48 -24.78 -0.49
N THR A 115 -21.01 -24.94 0.75
CA THR A 115 -21.58 -24.21 1.88
C THR A 115 -21.47 -22.75 1.53
N GLN A 116 -22.61 -22.06 1.40
CA GLN A 116 -22.63 -20.63 1.08
C GLN A 116 -21.79 -19.91 2.13
N LEU A 117 -20.58 -19.51 1.75
CA LEU A 117 -19.69 -18.80 2.63
C LEU A 117 -20.27 -17.40 2.86
N PRO A 118 -20.40 -16.94 4.12
CA PRO A 118 -20.89 -15.59 4.38
C PRO A 118 -19.96 -14.58 3.71
N PRO A 119 -20.48 -13.53 3.07
CA PRO A 119 -19.64 -12.56 2.38
C PRO A 119 -18.61 -11.93 3.33
N ILE A 120 -17.45 -11.54 2.80
CA ILE A 120 -16.46 -10.78 3.59
C ILE A 120 -17.12 -9.51 4.14
N GLY A 121 -17.03 -9.32 5.46
CA GLY A 121 -17.57 -8.13 6.12
C GLY A 121 -16.87 -6.84 5.66
N HIS A 122 -17.60 -5.73 5.61
CA HIS A 122 -17.10 -4.43 5.15
C HIS A 122 -15.85 -3.93 5.90
N GLU A 123 -15.76 -4.22 7.21
CA GLU A 123 -14.62 -3.86 8.05
C GLU A 123 -13.37 -4.74 7.85
N TRP A 124 -13.48 -5.86 7.12
CA TRP A 124 -12.36 -6.80 6.99
C TRP A 124 -11.15 -6.13 6.34
N LEU A 125 -11.36 -5.34 5.29
CA LEU A 125 -10.27 -4.66 4.58
C LEU A 125 -9.55 -3.66 5.48
N TYR A 126 -10.30 -2.92 6.29
CA TYR A 126 -9.73 -1.99 7.27
C TYR A 126 -8.88 -2.73 8.31
N ARG A 127 -9.40 -3.84 8.87
CA ARG A 127 -8.67 -4.68 9.82
C ARG A 127 -7.43 -5.33 9.20
N PHE A 128 -7.50 -5.73 7.94
CA PHE A 128 -6.38 -6.27 7.16
C PHE A 128 -5.28 -5.22 7.00
N LEU A 129 -5.62 -4.00 6.58
CA LEU A 129 -4.65 -2.91 6.47
C LEU A 129 -4.01 -2.54 7.82
N ASN A 130 -4.78 -2.58 8.92
CA ASN A 130 -4.23 -2.36 10.25
C ASN A 130 -3.24 -3.45 10.71
N ARG A 131 -3.38 -4.69 10.21
CA ARG A 131 -2.42 -5.78 10.47
C ARG A 131 -1.14 -5.63 9.64
N TYR A 132 -1.23 -5.03 8.46
CA TYR A 132 -0.12 -4.86 7.53
C TYR A 132 0.13 -3.37 7.25
N PRO A 133 0.78 -2.64 8.17
CA PRO A 133 1.10 -1.22 7.99
C PRO A 133 2.05 -0.94 6.82
N THR A 134 2.65 -1.99 6.25
CA THR A 134 3.39 -1.94 4.98
C THR A 134 2.50 -1.55 3.80
N LEU A 135 1.18 -1.73 3.90
CA LEU A 135 0.21 -1.32 2.89
C LEU A 135 -0.55 -0.08 3.35
N LYS A 136 -0.78 0.86 2.42
CA LYS A 136 -1.55 2.08 2.68
C LYS A 136 -2.61 2.25 1.62
N GLY A 137 -3.82 2.61 2.06
CA GLY A 137 -4.86 3.11 1.16
C GLY A 137 -4.57 4.56 0.77
N THR A 138 -4.44 4.84 -0.52
CA THR A 138 -4.26 6.19 -1.06
C THR A 138 -5.19 6.44 -2.24
N TYR A 139 -5.37 7.70 -2.63
CA TYR A 139 -6.05 8.04 -3.87
C TYR A 139 -5.01 8.14 -4.99
N SER A 140 -5.21 7.37 -6.03
CA SER A 140 -4.42 7.51 -7.25
C SER A 140 -4.95 8.68 -8.06
N ARG A 141 -4.04 9.49 -8.62
CA ARG A 141 -4.35 10.27 -9.82
C ARG A 141 -3.92 9.46 -11.03
N GLN A 142 -4.69 9.54 -12.12
CA GLN A 142 -4.28 8.92 -13.38
C GLN A 142 -3.16 9.74 -13.99
N LEU A 143 -2.10 9.06 -14.44
CA LEU A 143 -1.05 9.68 -15.24
C LEU A 143 -0.91 8.87 -16.52
N GLU A 144 -0.85 9.59 -17.64
CA GLU A 144 -0.68 8.97 -18.94
C GLU A 144 0.72 8.33 -19.06
N SER A 145 0.77 7.10 -19.59
CA SER A 145 1.99 6.29 -19.62
C SER A 145 3.13 6.93 -20.41
N THR A 146 2.80 7.70 -21.46
CA THR A 146 3.71 8.47 -22.31
C THR A 146 4.34 9.62 -21.53
N ARG A 147 3.52 10.42 -20.82
CA ARG A 147 4.00 11.51 -19.97
C ARG A 147 4.97 11.04 -18.89
N HIS A 148 4.69 9.88 -18.26
CA HIS A 148 5.59 9.30 -17.26
C HIS A 148 6.97 8.92 -17.83
N LYS A 149 7.05 8.49 -19.10
CA LYS A 149 8.31 8.07 -19.72
C LYS A 149 9.12 9.25 -20.28
N GLU A 150 8.44 10.31 -20.72
CA GLU A 150 9.08 11.39 -21.48
C GLU A 150 9.49 12.59 -20.63
N ALA A 151 8.85 12.81 -19.48
CA ALA A 151 9.11 13.93 -18.58
C ALA A 151 10.37 13.69 -17.70
N THR A 152 11.56 13.83 -18.28
CA THR A 152 12.82 13.82 -17.50
C THR A 152 13.18 15.22 -17.00
N TYR A 153 13.88 15.29 -15.88
CA TYR A 153 14.28 16.56 -15.26
C TYR A 153 15.08 17.45 -16.21
N GLU A 154 15.98 16.85 -16.99
CA GLU A 154 16.85 17.58 -17.92
C GLU A 154 16.05 18.23 -19.04
N LYS A 155 15.03 17.54 -19.57
CA LYS A 155 14.15 18.09 -20.62
C LYS A 155 13.32 19.25 -20.10
N ILE A 156 12.74 19.10 -18.90
CA ILE A 156 11.94 20.15 -18.26
C ILE A 156 12.82 21.36 -17.96
N SER A 157 14.00 21.16 -17.37
CA SER A 157 14.94 22.23 -17.04
C SER A 157 15.43 22.97 -18.28
N ARG A 158 15.78 22.23 -19.34
CA ARG A 158 16.20 22.79 -20.63
C ARG A 158 15.09 23.65 -21.24
N TRP A 159 13.84 23.16 -21.25
CA TRP A 159 12.71 23.92 -21.76
C TRP A 159 12.52 25.24 -21.02
N PHE A 160 12.50 25.21 -19.67
CA PHE A 160 12.37 26.43 -18.86
C PHE A 160 13.54 27.41 -19.06
N SER A 161 14.76 26.91 -19.27
CA SER A 161 15.91 27.77 -19.54
C SER A 161 15.74 28.54 -20.86
N VAL A 162 15.34 27.86 -21.94
CA VAL A 162 15.13 28.47 -23.25
C VAL A 162 13.93 29.42 -23.22
N PHE A 163 12.84 29.01 -22.56
CA PHE A 163 11.66 29.85 -22.38
C PHE A 163 12.00 31.17 -21.66
N ARG A 164 12.74 31.12 -20.55
CA ARG A 164 13.16 32.33 -19.83
C ARG A 164 14.03 33.24 -20.69
N THR A 165 15.00 32.68 -21.41
CA THR A 165 15.86 33.49 -22.29
C THR A 165 15.05 34.24 -23.35
N GLN A 166 14.11 33.58 -24.02
CA GLN A 166 13.26 34.26 -25.01
C GLN A 166 12.28 35.24 -24.37
N PHE A 167 11.76 34.91 -23.19
CA PHE A 167 10.87 35.79 -22.45
C PHE A 167 11.54 37.12 -22.10
N ASP A 168 12.79 37.06 -21.62
CA ASP A 168 13.58 38.24 -21.25
C ASP A 168 14.02 39.05 -22.48
N GLU A 169 14.33 38.39 -23.61
CA GLU A 169 14.75 39.05 -24.86
C GLU A 169 13.63 39.82 -25.56
N GLN A 170 12.41 39.29 -25.52
CA GLN A 170 11.27 39.81 -26.30
C GLN A 170 10.38 40.77 -25.49
N ASN A 171 10.58 40.85 -24.16
CA ASN A 171 9.87 41.74 -23.24
C ASN A 171 8.33 41.72 -23.44
N TYR A 172 7.75 40.52 -23.48
CA TYR A 172 6.31 40.34 -23.70
C TYR A 172 5.49 40.97 -22.56
N GLU A 173 4.49 41.77 -22.93
CA GLU A 173 3.50 42.27 -21.96
C GLU A 173 2.67 41.11 -21.41
N LEU A 174 2.43 41.12 -20.10
CA LEU A 174 1.75 40.02 -19.40
C LEU A 174 0.31 39.78 -19.89
N GLU A 175 -0.31 40.81 -20.46
CA GLU A 175 -1.66 40.80 -21.05
C GLU A 175 -1.73 39.96 -22.33
N ASN A 176 -0.61 39.82 -23.04
CA ASN A 176 -0.49 39.05 -24.28
C ASN A 176 -0.06 37.59 -24.04
N ILE A 177 0.01 37.16 -22.78
CA ILE A 177 0.38 35.80 -22.40
C ILE A 177 -0.88 35.04 -22.03
N TYR A 178 -1.25 34.10 -22.90
CA TYR A 178 -2.38 33.22 -22.69
C TYR A 178 -1.90 31.84 -22.27
N ASN A 179 -2.51 31.29 -21.22
CA ASN A 179 -2.32 29.89 -20.88
C ASN A 179 -3.41 29.08 -21.60
N VAL A 180 -3.01 28.27 -22.56
CA VAL A 180 -3.92 27.33 -23.23
C VAL A 180 -3.57 25.93 -22.74
N ASP A 181 -4.53 25.26 -22.12
CA ASP A 181 -4.37 23.87 -21.69
C ASP A 181 -5.44 22.97 -22.33
N GLU A 182 -5.02 21.74 -22.64
CA GLU A 182 -5.91 20.70 -23.15
C GLU A 182 -6.12 19.65 -22.06
N THR A 183 -7.36 19.56 -21.56
CA THR A 183 -7.75 18.52 -20.60
C THR A 183 -8.55 17.44 -21.29
N GLY A 184 -8.01 16.22 -21.31
CA GLY A 184 -8.71 15.02 -21.75
C GLY A 184 -9.50 14.37 -20.60
N PHE A 185 -10.78 14.12 -20.82
CA PHE A 185 -11.66 13.36 -19.95
C PHE A 185 -11.92 11.99 -20.56
N ALA A 186 -11.41 10.92 -19.94
CA ALA A 186 -11.72 9.56 -20.36
C ALA A 186 -13.16 9.20 -19.98
N VAL A 187 -13.98 8.86 -20.97
CA VAL A 187 -15.38 8.44 -20.77
C VAL A 187 -15.40 7.15 -19.95
N GLY A 188 -16.22 7.12 -18.90
CA GLY A 188 -16.38 5.96 -18.03
C GLY A 188 -15.27 5.74 -16.99
N THR A 189 -14.34 6.69 -16.81
CA THR A 189 -13.28 6.58 -15.80
C THR A 189 -13.32 7.71 -14.77
N THR A 190 -13.30 7.36 -13.49
CA THR A 190 -13.18 8.35 -12.40
C THR A 190 -11.71 8.78 -12.26
N GLN A 191 -11.41 10.08 -12.38
CA GLN A 191 -10.04 10.63 -12.34
C GLN A 191 -9.24 10.20 -11.09
N SER A 192 -9.92 10.07 -9.95
CA SER A 192 -9.34 9.56 -8.71
C SER A 192 -9.97 8.23 -8.32
N THR A 193 -9.17 7.17 -8.26
CA THR A 193 -9.60 5.88 -7.72
C THR A 193 -8.85 5.59 -6.42
N ARG A 194 -9.56 5.11 -5.39
CA ARG A 194 -8.91 4.60 -4.18
C ARG A 194 -8.15 3.33 -4.52
N ILE A 195 -6.87 3.29 -4.17
CA ILE A 195 -5.96 2.17 -4.42
C ILE A 195 -5.26 1.78 -3.13
N ILE A 196 -4.75 0.55 -3.09
CA ILE A 196 -3.93 0.04 -2.01
C ILE A 196 -2.53 -0.15 -2.56
N VAL A 197 -1.58 0.54 -1.94
CA VAL A 197 -0.18 0.57 -2.37
C VAL A 197 0.74 0.17 -1.24
N ASP A 198 1.92 -0.31 -1.59
CA ASP A 198 3.03 -0.41 -0.65
C ASP A 198 3.40 0.98 -0.12
N SER A 199 3.44 1.12 1.19
CA SER A 199 3.76 2.34 1.93
C SER A 199 5.16 2.90 1.64
N THR A 200 6.07 2.06 1.14
CA THR A 200 7.44 2.43 0.79
C THR A 200 7.56 3.16 -0.56
N GLN A 201 6.50 3.12 -1.38
CA GLN A 201 6.50 3.75 -2.70
C GLN A 201 6.26 5.25 -2.61
N LYS A 202 7.11 6.04 -3.30
CA LYS A 202 7.03 7.51 -3.31
C LYS A 202 5.89 8.07 -4.16
N SER A 203 5.29 7.26 -5.03
CA SER A 203 4.28 7.74 -5.98
C SER A 203 3.10 6.78 -6.12
N SER A 204 1.89 7.33 -6.11
CA SER A 204 0.62 6.61 -6.23
C SER A 204 -0.03 6.88 -7.59
N TRP A 205 0.64 6.50 -8.68
CA TRP A 205 0.13 6.66 -10.04
C TRP A 205 -0.52 5.36 -10.54
N LYS A 206 -1.61 5.50 -11.29
CA LYS A 206 -2.26 4.41 -12.01
C LYS A 206 -2.02 4.62 -13.50
N VAL A 207 -1.36 3.65 -14.13
CA VAL A 207 -1.14 3.66 -15.57
C VAL A 207 -2.37 3.10 -16.27
N THR A 208 -2.98 3.88 -17.17
CA THR A 208 -4.14 3.44 -17.95
C THR A 208 -3.72 3.03 -19.37
N PRO A 209 -4.18 1.87 -19.89
CA PRO A 209 -3.93 1.49 -21.28
C PRO A 209 -4.68 2.38 -22.28
N ARG A 210 -4.05 2.60 -23.44
CA ARG A 210 -4.36 3.64 -24.45
C ARG A 210 -5.75 3.59 -25.12
N LYS A 211 -6.52 2.51 -24.98
CA LYS A 211 -7.82 2.35 -25.66
C LYS A 211 -8.97 2.79 -24.75
N GLN A 212 -9.22 4.10 -24.70
CA GLN A 212 -10.41 4.69 -24.10
C GLN A 212 -10.95 5.78 -25.04
N GLU A 213 -12.26 6.02 -25.00
CA GLU A 213 -12.88 7.19 -25.64
C GLU A 213 -12.61 8.42 -24.78
N TRP A 214 -12.16 9.50 -25.41
CA TRP A 214 -11.76 10.74 -24.74
C TRP A 214 -12.64 11.90 -25.21
N ILE A 215 -13.09 12.71 -24.26
CA ILE A 215 -13.64 14.03 -24.52
C ILE A 215 -12.51 15.03 -24.22
N THR A 216 -12.14 15.82 -25.21
CA THR A 216 -11.14 16.88 -25.04
C THR A 216 -11.86 18.20 -24.75
N ALA A 217 -11.45 18.87 -23.68
CA ALA A 217 -11.77 20.28 -23.45
C ALA A 217 -10.50 21.11 -23.62
N ILE A 218 -10.62 22.25 -24.30
CA ILE A 218 -9.55 23.24 -24.41
C ILE A 218 -9.96 24.43 -23.53
N GLU A 219 -9.12 24.75 -22.56
CA GLU A 219 -9.27 25.91 -21.69
C GLU A 219 -8.22 26.95 -22.08
N MET A 220 -8.64 28.20 -22.14
CA MET A 220 -7.76 29.33 -22.39
C MET A 220 -8.01 30.38 -21.31
N ASP A 221 -6.98 30.66 -20.53
CA ASP A 221 -7.03 31.65 -19.46
C ASP A 221 -6.09 32.82 -19.80
N SER A 222 -6.58 34.04 -19.51
CA SER A 222 -5.83 35.29 -19.64
C SER A 222 -5.88 36.03 -18.32
N ARG A 223 -4.82 36.77 -17.99
CA ARG A 223 -4.70 37.50 -16.72
C ARG A 223 -5.77 38.57 -16.47
N GLU A 224 -6.64 38.88 -17.43
CA GLU A 224 -7.70 39.87 -17.27
C GLU A 224 -8.95 39.37 -16.55
N HIS A 225 -9.10 38.06 -16.30
CA HIS A 225 -10.31 37.50 -15.68
C HIS A 225 -10.07 37.02 -14.25
N THR A 226 -9.83 37.95 -13.32
CA THR A 226 -10.30 37.78 -11.94
C THR A 226 -11.81 38.00 -11.90
N CYS A 227 -12.58 36.92 -11.90
CA CYS A 227 -13.96 36.86 -11.42
C CYS A 227 -14.10 35.67 -10.46
#